data_AF-A0A0B2WIC2-F1
#
_entry.id   AF-A0A0B2WIC2-F1
#
_cell.length_a   1.000
_cell.length_b   1.000
_cell.length_c   1.000
_cell.angle_alpha   90.00
_cell.angle_beta   90.00
_cell.angle_gamma   90.00
#
_symmetry.space_group_name_H-M   'P 1'
#
loop_
_entity.id
_entity.type
_entity.pdbx_description
1 polymer ?
#
loop_
_entity_poly.entity_id
_entity_poly.type
_entity_poly.pdbx_seq_one_letter_code
_entity_poly.pdbx_strand_id
1 'polypeptide(L)'
;MSEYISIVWHVRKFKRVRPALYAQIAVHSVATSIYLGVSFLLQHGHNRVFIAWYIVCAAETHLMSRMSLLTIIILGDGIVVLADKVKVVVQRSTNSIPHLAMVLFMQGFTQFVVWSEIVNVLNHIHTDWMTAAFSAGTSAAHPSLIETVNAALDNITAVPDSSWPQMARYFTTFADVHLPADNTTELVFDIFSALLATMHNSLFATFDVHLKQESIEEGRYRDVTFGTLGGGFETTINMDAWDRLRLVFVYGYVASGACLASMTLLTIVSRMTPWTPWPVVRATVYLLLALGLALLTAVRVDEDATDGFLFSPWLLPTICLVWLVVLLLTHSHSVPPLFFKRRPILAIRRRKECDDADF
;
A
#
# COMPACT_ATOMS: atom_id res chain seq x y z
N MET A 1 -12.60 -28.04 -3.57
CA MET A 1 -12.57 -28.98 -4.72
C MET A 1 -13.54 -28.60 -5.85
N SER A 2 -14.73 -28.06 -5.57
CA SER A 2 -15.70 -27.64 -6.60
C SER A 2 -15.14 -26.62 -7.61
N GLU A 3 -14.29 -25.69 -7.18
CA GLU A 3 -13.67 -24.69 -8.05
C GLU A 3 -12.65 -25.30 -9.03
N TYR A 4 -11.83 -26.26 -8.59
CA TYR A 4 -10.87 -26.94 -9.44
C TYR A 4 -11.55 -27.76 -10.55
N ILE A 5 -12.70 -28.35 -10.27
CA ILE A 5 -13.50 -29.09 -11.27
C ILE A 5 -14.05 -28.12 -12.33
N SER A 6 -14.49 -26.93 -11.92
CA SER A 6 -14.93 -25.86 -12.85
C SER A 6 -13.80 -25.39 -13.76
N ILE A 7 -12.59 -25.19 -13.20
CA ILE A 7 -11.40 -24.79 -13.97
C ILE A 7 -10.95 -25.89 -14.94
N VAL A 8 -10.93 -27.16 -14.51
CA VAL A 8 -10.65 -28.31 -15.39
C VAL A 8 -11.64 -28.38 -16.55
N TRP A 9 -12.92 -28.14 -16.28
CA TRP A 9 -13.95 -28.13 -17.30
C TRP A 9 -13.75 -26.99 -18.31
N HIS A 10 -13.37 -25.80 -17.85
CA HIS A 10 -13.11 -24.63 -18.69
C HIS A 10 -11.82 -24.77 -19.54
N VAL A 11 -10.80 -25.42 -18.98
CA VAL A 11 -9.47 -25.59 -19.62
C VAL A 11 -9.38 -26.87 -20.47
N ARG A 12 -10.48 -27.64 -20.60
CA ARG A 12 -10.52 -28.91 -21.34
C ARG A 12 -10.02 -28.82 -22.78
N LYS A 13 -9.99 -27.65 -23.42
CA LYS A 13 -9.51 -27.47 -24.80
C LYS A 13 -7.97 -27.38 -24.93
N PHE A 14 -7.25 -27.11 -23.84
CA PHE A 14 -5.79 -26.86 -23.87
C PHE A 14 -4.98 -28.08 -23.40
N LYS A 15 -4.51 -28.92 -24.34
CA LYS A 15 -3.80 -30.17 -24.04
C LYS A 15 -2.48 -29.99 -23.26
N ARG A 16 -1.82 -28.83 -23.38
CA ARG A 16 -0.50 -28.56 -22.79
C ARG A 16 -0.52 -28.26 -21.28
N VAL A 17 -1.68 -27.85 -20.74
CA VAL A 17 -1.83 -27.40 -19.33
C VAL A 17 -2.37 -28.50 -18.41
N ARG A 18 -2.96 -29.55 -18.99
CA ARG A 18 -3.56 -30.69 -18.26
C ARG A 18 -2.62 -31.43 -17.30
N PRO A 19 -1.36 -31.79 -17.67
CA PRO A 19 -0.53 -32.61 -16.79
C PRO A 19 -0.15 -31.87 -15.50
N ALA A 20 0.10 -30.57 -15.57
CA ALA A 20 0.38 -29.74 -14.39
C ALA A 20 -0.86 -29.64 -13.47
N LEU A 21 -2.04 -29.49 -14.06
CA LEU A 21 -3.29 -29.37 -13.30
C LEU A 21 -3.68 -30.71 -12.62
N TYR A 22 -3.46 -31.85 -13.30
CA TYR A 22 -3.67 -33.17 -12.70
C TYR A 22 -2.65 -33.46 -11.58
N ALA A 23 -1.39 -33.05 -11.75
CA ALA A 23 -0.40 -33.16 -10.69
C ALA A 23 -0.81 -32.36 -9.45
N GLN A 24 -1.30 -31.12 -9.62
CA GLN A 24 -1.78 -30.29 -8.52
C GLN A 24 -3.00 -30.89 -7.79
N ILE A 25 -3.98 -31.41 -8.54
CA ILE A 25 -5.15 -32.09 -7.95
C ILE A 25 -4.72 -33.35 -7.19
N ALA A 26 -3.79 -34.13 -7.74
CA ALA A 26 -3.28 -35.34 -7.08
C ALA A 26 -2.57 -34.99 -5.75
N VAL A 27 -1.72 -33.96 -5.75
CA VAL A 27 -1.03 -33.50 -4.54
C VAL A 27 -2.02 -33.04 -3.47
N HIS A 28 -3.02 -32.22 -3.83
CA HIS A 28 -4.03 -31.77 -2.86
C HIS A 28 -4.93 -32.91 -2.37
N SER A 29 -5.25 -33.89 -3.22
CA SER A 29 -6.01 -35.07 -2.81
C SER A 29 -5.22 -35.94 -1.84
N VAL A 30 -3.92 -36.16 -2.08
CA VAL A 30 -3.04 -36.92 -1.18
C VAL A 30 -2.90 -36.19 0.15
N ALA A 31 -2.68 -34.87 0.13
CA ALA A 31 -2.63 -34.05 1.33
C ALA A 31 -3.94 -34.11 2.13
N THR A 32 -5.09 -34.02 1.45
CA THR A 32 -6.41 -34.13 2.11
C THR A 32 -6.61 -35.52 2.72
N SER A 33 -6.19 -36.59 2.04
CA SER A 33 -6.25 -37.95 2.57
C SER A 33 -5.35 -38.16 3.79
N ILE A 34 -4.16 -37.54 3.81
CA ILE A 34 -3.28 -37.54 4.99
C ILE A 34 -3.92 -36.77 6.14
N TYR A 35 -4.46 -35.58 5.87
CA TYR A 35 -5.20 -34.77 6.85
C TYR A 35 -6.40 -35.53 7.44
N LEU A 36 -7.16 -36.23 6.59
CA LEU A 36 -8.29 -37.06 6.99
C LEU A 36 -7.83 -38.24 7.84
N GLY A 37 -6.74 -38.93 7.44
CA GLY A 37 -6.15 -40.04 8.18
C GLY A 37 -5.63 -39.63 9.56
N VAL A 38 -4.99 -38.47 9.67
CA VAL A 38 -4.55 -37.89 10.95
C VAL A 38 -5.75 -37.50 11.82
N SER A 39 -6.82 -36.98 11.22
CA SER A 39 -8.06 -36.63 11.94
C SER A 39 -8.76 -37.84 12.54
N PHE A 40 -8.73 -39.01 11.88
CA PHE A 40 -9.25 -40.26 12.44
C PHE A 40 -8.30 -40.88 13.48
N LEU A 41 -6.98 -40.70 13.33
CA LEU A 41 -6.00 -41.17 14.34
C LEU A 41 -6.10 -40.41 15.67
N LEU A 42 -6.61 -39.18 15.65
CA LEU A 42 -6.82 -38.32 16.82
C LEU A 42 -7.94 -38.80 17.76
N GLN A 43 -8.79 -39.74 17.33
CA GLN A 43 -9.85 -40.28 18.19
C GLN A 43 -9.34 -41.28 19.24
N HIS A 44 -8.12 -41.83 19.10
CA HIS A 44 -7.59 -42.88 19.98
C HIS A 44 -6.21 -42.54 20.54
N GLY A 45 -6.19 -41.72 21.61
CA GLY A 45 -5.14 -41.73 22.64
C GLY A 45 -3.85 -40.95 22.36
N HIS A 46 -3.38 -40.25 23.40
CA HIS A 46 -2.16 -39.43 23.45
C HIS A 46 -0.94 -40.07 22.78
N ASN A 47 -0.48 -39.49 21.66
CA ASN A 47 0.74 -39.90 20.98
C ASN A 47 1.56 -38.72 20.45
N ARG A 48 2.89 -38.88 20.43
CA ARG A 48 3.93 -37.88 20.03
C ARG A 48 3.71 -37.24 18.66
N VAL A 49 2.83 -37.81 17.84
CA VAL A 49 2.35 -37.29 16.56
C VAL A 49 1.70 -35.90 16.72
N PHE A 50 1.07 -35.61 17.86
CA PHE A 50 0.44 -34.31 18.14
C PHE A 50 1.46 -33.16 18.23
N ILE A 51 2.62 -33.39 18.87
CA ILE A 51 3.69 -32.39 19.00
C ILE A 51 4.35 -32.16 17.64
N ALA A 52 4.62 -33.23 16.89
CA ALA A 52 5.14 -33.11 15.52
C ALA A 52 4.18 -32.33 14.61
N TRP A 53 2.87 -32.54 14.77
CA TRP A 53 1.84 -31.82 14.01
C TRP A 53 1.81 -30.32 14.34
N TYR A 54 1.86 -29.95 15.63
CA TYR A 54 1.92 -28.55 16.03
C TYR A 54 3.18 -27.85 15.51
N ILE A 55 4.33 -28.53 15.52
CA ILE A 55 5.58 -27.99 14.94
C ILE A 55 5.44 -27.80 13.43
N VAL A 56 4.78 -28.72 12.72
CA VAL A 56 4.51 -28.59 11.29
C VAL A 56 3.54 -27.45 10.99
N CYS A 57 2.44 -27.31 11.73
CA CYS A 57 1.51 -26.17 11.56
C CYS A 57 2.16 -24.82 11.92
N ALA A 58 3.00 -24.78 12.95
CA ALA A 58 3.76 -23.57 13.31
C ALA A 58 4.79 -23.23 12.22
N ALA A 59 5.48 -24.22 11.67
CA ALA A 59 6.39 -24.03 10.54
C ALA A 59 5.65 -23.61 9.27
N GLU A 60 4.49 -24.20 8.99
CA GLU A 60 3.64 -23.91 7.82
C GLU A 60 3.06 -22.49 7.88
N THR A 61 2.57 -22.05 9.04
CA THR A 61 2.05 -20.68 9.23
C THR A 61 3.17 -19.64 9.11
N HIS A 62 4.33 -19.89 9.71
CA HIS A 62 5.49 -19.01 9.58
C HIS A 62 6.03 -18.99 8.14
N LEU A 63 6.04 -20.13 7.45
CA LEU A 63 6.38 -20.21 6.02
C LEU A 63 5.35 -19.52 5.14
N MET A 64 4.04 -19.66 5.39
CA MET A 64 2.99 -18.95 4.64
C MET A 64 3.12 -17.44 4.82
N SER A 65 3.37 -16.97 6.05
CA SER A 65 3.57 -15.54 6.31
C SER A 65 4.80 -15.01 5.57
N ARG A 66 5.92 -15.74 5.61
CA ARG A 66 7.15 -15.34 4.90
C ARG A 66 7.05 -15.46 3.39
N MET A 67 6.37 -16.48 2.88
CA MET A 67 6.13 -16.64 1.45
C MET A 67 5.16 -15.60 0.92
N SER A 68 4.11 -15.24 1.66
CA SER A 68 3.20 -14.15 1.28
C SER A 68 3.93 -12.82 1.20
N LEU A 69 4.73 -12.49 2.22
CA LEU A 69 5.57 -11.29 2.23
C LEU A 69 6.58 -11.30 1.08
N LEU A 70 7.27 -12.43 0.87
CA LEU A 70 8.18 -12.63 -0.26
C LEU A 70 7.47 -12.51 -1.62
N THR A 71 6.22 -12.99 -1.74
CA THR A 71 5.48 -12.88 -3.00
C THR A 71 5.07 -11.44 -3.27
N ILE A 72 4.68 -10.69 -2.24
CA ILE A 72 4.39 -9.25 -2.35
C ILE A 72 5.68 -8.48 -2.69
N ILE A 73 6.81 -8.81 -2.08
CA ILE A 73 8.12 -8.21 -2.38
C ILE A 73 8.58 -8.56 -3.80
N ILE A 74 8.58 -9.84 -4.19
CA ILE A 74 8.99 -10.28 -5.54
C ILE A 74 8.04 -9.74 -6.61
N LEU A 75 6.73 -9.67 -6.33
CA LEU A 75 5.77 -9.08 -7.27
C LEU A 75 5.91 -7.56 -7.33
N GLY A 76 6.20 -6.91 -6.20
CA GLY A 76 6.56 -5.49 -6.11
C GLY A 76 7.82 -5.17 -6.90
N ASP A 77 8.92 -5.86 -6.64
CA ASP A 77 10.19 -5.75 -7.37
C ASP A 77 10.03 -6.12 -8.84
N GLY A 78 9.23 -7.14 -9.15
CA GLY A 78 8.91 -7.53 -10.53
C GLY A 78 8.18 -6.43 -11.28
N ILE A 79 7.23 -5.75 -10.63
CA ILE A 79 6.52 -4.59 -11.19
C ILE A 79 7.44 -3.37 -11.29
N VAL A 80 8.35 -3.14 -10.34
CA VAL A 80 9.32 -2.04 -10.37
C VAL A 80 10.34 -2.25 -11.51
N VAL A 81 10.91 -3.45 -11.64
CA VAL A 81 11.81 -3.80 -12.75
C VAL A 81 11.09 -3.74 -14.09
N LEU A 82 9.83 -4.16 -14.15
CA LEU A 82 9.03 -4.01 -15.35
C LEU A 82 8.77 -2.53 -15.65
N ALA A 83 8.47 -1.72 -14.65
CA ALA A 83 8.26 -0.29 -14.78
C ALA A 83 9.53 0.44 -15.22
N ASP A 84 10.70 0.07 -14.72
CA ASP A 84 11.99 0.63 -15.13
C ASP A 84 12.37 0.22 -16.55
N LYS A 85 12.12 -1.04 -16.92
CA LYS A 85 12.30 -1.46 -18.33
C LYS A 85 11.33 -0.76 -19.26
N VAL A 86 10.08 -0.58 -18.85
CA VAL A 86 9.08 0.20 -19.60
C VAL A 86 9.52 1.66 -19.66
N LYS A 87 10.07 2.25 -18.60
CA LYS A 87 10.60 3.61 -18.56
C LYS A 87 11.76 3.79 -19.55
N VAL A 88 12.72 2.87 -19.58
CA VAL A 88 13.85 2.89 -20.53
C VAL A 88 13.37 2.71 -21.98
N VAL A 89 12.37 1.86 -22.22
CA VAL A 89 11.76 1.67 -23.54
C VAL A 89 10.96 2.91 -23.97
N VAL A 90 10.24 3.54 -23.04
CA VAL A 90 9.41 4.75 -23.27
C VAL A 90 10.26 5.99 -23.48
N GLN A 91 11.39 6.12 -22.79
CA GLN A 91 12.35 7.21 -23.00
C GLN A 91 12.95 7.20 -24.42
N ARG A 92 12.84 6.06 -25.12
CA ARG A 92 13.22 5.87 -26.52
C ARG A 92 12.06 6.03 -27.51
N SER A 93 10.80 6.09 -27.03
CA SER A 93 9.57 6.13 -27.82
C SER A 93 8.65 7.26 -27.32
N THR A 94 8.93 8.48 -27.80
CA THR A 94 8.02 9.64 -27.90
C THR A 94 6.89 9.77 -26.84
N ASN A 95 7.16 10.57 -25.80
CA ASN A 95 6.33 11.61 -25.17
C ASN A 95 4.78 11.47 -25.11
N SER A 96 4.20 10.28 -25.05
CA SER A 96 2.76 10.15 -24.83
C SER A 96 2.46 10.18 -23.33
N ILE A 97 2.01 11.36 -22.89
CA ILE A 97 1.46 11.69 -21.56
C ILE A 97 0.68 10.52 -20.90
N PRO A 98 -0.21 9.77 -21.58
CA PRO A 98 -0.92 8.64 -20.96
C PRO A 98 -0.04 7.49 -20.47
N HIS A 99 1.05 7.16 -21.19
CA HIS A 99 1.91 6.04 -20.81
C HIS A 99 2.80 6.39 -19.61
N LEU A 100 3.26 7.64 -19.52
CA LEU A 100 3.98 8.15 -18.35
C LEU A 100 3.10 8.09 -17.09
N ALA A 101 1.86 8.55 -17.18
CA ALA A 101 0.91 8.52 -16.06
C ALA A 101 0.65 7.09 -15.55
N MET A 102 0.58 6.10 -16.45
CA MET A 102 0.37 4.70 -16.08
C MET A 102 1.60 4.08 -15.41
N VAL A 103 2.82 4.39 -15.88
CA VAL A 103 4.06 3.92 -15.24
C VAL A 103 4.23 4.53 -13.85
N LEU A 104 4.03 5.84 -13.73
CA LEU A 104 4.09 6.55 -12.44
C LEU A 104 3.01 6.04 -11.47
N PHE A 105 1.81 5.74 -11.96
CA PHE A 105 0.77 5.13 -11.13
C PHE A 105 1.19 3.74 -10.63
N MET A 106 1.74 2.89 -11.49
CA MET A 106 2.19 1.55 -11.07
C MET A 106 3.35 1.61 -10.07
N GLN A 107 4.34 2.49 -10.30
CA GLN A 107 5.45 2.68 -9.36
C GLN A 107 4.99 3.30 -8.03
N GLY A 108 4.07 4.27 -8.08
CA GLY A 108 3.50 4.86 -6.87
C GLY A 108 2.68 3.86 -6.06
N PHE A 109 1.91 3.00 -6.73
CA PHE A 109 1.12 1.97 -6.06
C PHE A 109 1.98 0.93 -5.33
N THR A 110 3.08 0.46 -5.94
CA THR A 110 3.99 -0.47 -5.25
C THR A 110 4.66 0.19 -4.04
N GLN A 111 5.07 1.45 -4.16
CA GLN A 111 5.62 2.20 -3.03
C GLN A 111 4.59 2.44 -1.92
N PHE A 112 3.32 2.67 -2.25
CA PHE A 112 2.27 2.78 -1.24
C PHE A 112 2.07 1.51 -0.42
N VAL A 113 2.20 0.33 -1.03
CA VAL A 113 2.08 -0.93 -0.27
C VAL A 113 3.21 -1.03 0.75
N VAL A 114 4.45 -0.77 0.34
CA VAL A 114 5.60 -0.78 1.27
C VAL A 114 5.41 0.23 2.40
N TRP A 115 5.04 1.47 2.06
CA TRP A 115 4.82 2.53 3.04
C TRP A 115 3.63 2.25 3.98
N SER A 116 2.57 1.61 3.49
CA SER A 116 1.43 1.24 4.33
C SER A 116 1.82 0.20 5.38
N GLU A 117 2.71 -0.74 5.05
CA GLU A 117 3.21 -1.73 6.01
C GLU A 117 4.14 -1.08 7.03
N ILE A 118 5.03 -0.18 6.60
CA ILE A 118 5.87 0.62 7.49
C ILE A 118 5.01 1.41 8.49
N VAL A 119 4.02 2.15 7.99
CA VAL A 119 3.08 2.93 8.82
C VAL A 119 2.29 2.03 9.76
N ASN A 120 1.86 0.86 9.30
CA ASN A 120 1.15 -0.11 10.14
C ASN A 120 2.03 -0.57 11.31
N VAL A 121 3.30 -0.93 11.05
CA VAL A 121 4.25 -1.30 12.11
C VAL A 121 4.50 -0.12 13.05
N LEU A 122 4.68 1.08 12.53
CA LEU A 122 4.90 2.28 13.35
C LEU A 122 3.72 2.63 14.24
N ASN A 123 2.49 2.48 13.75
CA ASN A 123 1.28 2.71 14.56
C ASN A 123 1.21 1.73 15.75
N HIS A 124 1.65 0.48 15.57
CA HIS A 124 1.74 -0.49 16.67
C HIS A 124 2.89 -0.17 17.65
N ILE A 125 4.00 0.39 17.15
CA ILE A 125 5.10 0.83 18.02
C ILE A 125 4.68 2.08 18.81
N HIS A 126 4.00 3.04 18.21
CA HIS A 126 3.59 4.28 18.88
C HIS A 126 2.65 4.00 20.08
N THR A 127 1.79 2.98 19.99
CA THR A 127 0.91 2.57 21.10
C THR A 127 1.66 1.89 22.25
N ASP A 128 2.71 1.12 21.94
CA ASP A 128 3.43 0.25 22.89
C ASP A 128 4.95 0.57 22.95
N TRP A 129 5.31 1.84 22.77
CA TRP A 129 6.69 2.25 22.47
C TRP A 129 7.69 1.90 23.58
N MET A 130 7.27 1.93 24.85
CA MET A 130 8.15 1.54 25.96
C MET A 130 8.44 0.05 25.95
N THR A 131 7.43 -0.80 25.76
CA THR A 131 7.62 -2.26 25.64
C THR A 131 8.36 -2.64 24.35
N ALA A 132 8.09 -1.92 23.26
CA ALA A 132 8.74 -2.12 21.97
C ALA A 132 10.22 -1.74 22.03
N ALA A 133 10.60 -0.60 22.60
CA ALA A 133 12.00 -0.18 22.72
C ALA A 133 12.85 -1.18 23.54
N PHE A 134 12.30 -1.72 24.62
CA PHE A 134 12.96 -2.76 25.42
C PHE A 134 13.06 -4.11 24.69
N SER A 135 12.11 -4.43 23.81
CA SER A 135 12.12 -5.68 23.04
C SER A 135 12.92 -5.58 21.72
N ALA A 136 12.94 -4.41 21.07
CA ALA A 136 13.64 -4.14 19.81
C ALA A 136 15.16 -4.16 19.96
N GLY A 137 15.66 -3.93 21.18
CA GLY A 137 17.06 -4.19 21.54
C GLY A 137 17.50 -5.65 21.30
N THR A 138 16.55 -6.57 21.05
CA THR A 138 16.84 -7.99 20.78
C THR A 138 16.72 -8.41 19.31
N SER A 139 16.14 -7.59 18.42
CA SER A 139 15.78 -8.06 17.06
C SER A 139 16.37 -7.31 15.85
N ALA A 140 17.16 -6.25 16.03
CA ALA A 140 17.79 -5.58 14.87
C ALA A 140 19.29 -5.36 15.09
N ALA A 141 20.08 -6.14 14.36
CA ALA A 141 21.53 -5.98 14.22
C ALA A 141 21.86 -4.71 13.39
N HIS A 142 21.53 -3.52 13.89
CA HIS A 142 21.98 -2.26 13.30
C HIS A 142 22.98 -1.55 14.21
N PRO A 143 24.26 -1.41 13.80
CA PRO A 143 25.30 -0.80 14.63
C PRO A 143 25.01 0.66 15.00
N SER A 144 24.27 1.39 14.16
CA SER A 144 23.85 2.77 14.43
C SER A 144 22.85 2.89 15.59
N LEU A 145 22.02 1.88 15.82
CA LEU A 145 21.07 1.87 16.93
C LEU A 145 21.79 1.68 18.26
N ILE A 146 22.77 0.76 18.30
CA ILE A 146 23.58 0.52 19.51
C ILE A 146 24.40 1.77 19.86
N GLU A 147 25.02 2.42 18.88
CA GLU A 147 25.80 3.64 19.08
C GLU A 147 24.94 4.81 19.59
N THR A 148 23.77 5.03 18.98
CA THR A 148 22.83 6.09 19.40
C THR A 148 22.28 5.80 20.80
N VAL A 149 21.94 4.54 21.09
CA VAL A 149 21.45 4.12 22.42
C VAL A 149 22.51 4.34 23.49
N ASN A 150 23.77 3.96 23.23
CA ASN A 150 24.86 4.20 24.18
C ASN A 150 25.12 5.71 24.39
N ALA A 151 25.12 6.51 23.33
CA ALA A 151 25.27 7.96 23.43
C ALA A 151 24.10 8.62 24.19
N ALA A 152 22.87 8.11 24.00
CA ALA A 152 21.69 8.53 24.74
C ALA A 152 21.80 8.16 26.22
N LEU A 153 22.26 6.94 26.55
CA LEU A 153 22.52 6.48 27.92
C LEU A 153 23.59 7.34 28.60
N ASP A 154 24.65 7.70 27.91
CA ASP A 154 25.69 8.55 28.49
C ASP A 154 25.15 9.97 28.76
N ASN A 155 24.39 10.56 27.83
CA ASN A 155 23.81 11.90 28.02
C ASN A 155 22.65 11.93 29.03
N ILE A 156 21.86 10.86 29.15
CA ILE A 156 20.75 10.81 30.11
C ILE A 156 21.26 10.73 31.55
N THR A 157 22.43 10.11 31.77
CA THR A 157 23.08 10.09 33.09
C THR A 157 23.60 11.46 33.53
N ALA A 158 23.73 12.43 32.60
CA ALA A 158 24.09 13.81 32.91
C ALA A 158 22.89 14.64 33.42
N VAL A 159 21.66 14.13 33.33
CA VAL A 159 20.46 14.82 33.81
C VAL A 159 20.35 14.72 35.34
N PRO A 160 20.21 15.84 36.08
CA PRO A 160 20.07 15.81 37.53
C PRO A 160 18.83 15.04 38.00
N ASP A 161 18.99 14.25 39.07
CA ASP A 161 17.90 13.42 39.63
C ASP A 161 16.64 14.22 40.01
N SER A 162 16.79 15.50 40.35
CA SER A 162 15.70 16.41 40.70
C SER A 162 14.77 16.78 39.52
N SER A 163 15.22 16.54 38.29
CA SER A 163 14.47 16.89 37.07
C SER A 163 13.44 15.81 36.69
N TRP A 164 13.67 14.54 37.01
CA TRP A 164 12.76 13.43 36.70
C TRP A 164 11.37 13.56 37.31
N PRO A 165 11.20 13.92 38.61
CA PRO A 165 9.89 14.06 39.21
C PRO A 165 9.06 15.23 38.64
N GLN A 166 9.74 16.30 38.20
CA GLN A 166 9.08 17.45 37.58
C GLN A 166 8.55 17.07 36.19
N MET A 167 9.40 16.41 35.41
CA MET A 167 9.05 15.92 34.08
C MET A 167 7.95 14.84 34.11
N ALA A 168 7.94 13.95 35.12
CA ALA A 168 6.84 13.01 35.33
C ALA A 168 5.50 13.70 35.63
N ARG A 169 5.53 14.84 36.35
CA ARG A 169 4.33 15.66 36.58
C ARG A 169 3.89 16.39 35.31
N TYR A 170 4.83 16.88 34.51
CA TYR A 170 4.53 17.47 33.21
C TYR A 170 3.84 16.46 32.29
N PHE A 171 4.36 15.24 32.13
CA PHE A 171 3.74 14.23 31.25
C PHE A 171 2.35 13.76 31.70
N THR A 172 1.95 14.01 32.96
CA THR A 172 0.62 13.65 33.47
C THR A 172 -0.38 14.81 33.43
N THR A 173 0.09 16.05 33.55
CA THR A 173 -0.77 17.23 33.64
C THR A 173 -0.73 18.13 32.41
N PHE A 174 0.27 17.95 31.54
CA PHE A 174 0.58 18.82 30.39
C PHE A 174 0.63 20.32 30.77
N ALA A 175 1.04 20.61 32.01
CA ALA A 175 1.13 21.97 32.53
C ALA A 175 2.59 22.45 32.55
N ASP A 176 2.87 23.53 31.81
CA ASP A 176 4.21 24.08 31.63
C ASP A 176 4.89 24.50 32.94
N VAL A 177 4.11 24.73 34.00
CA VAL A 177 4.62 25.11 35.34
C VAL A 177 5.49 24.01 36.00
N HIS A 178 5.46 22.80 35.44
CA HIS A 178 6.21 21.64 35.93
C HIS A 178 7.42 21.28 35.06
N LEU A 179 7.78 22.13 34.09
CA LEU A 179 8.97 21.93 33.26
C LEU A 179 10.25 22.23 34.09
N PRO A 180 11.25 21.34 34.07
CA PRO A 180 12.58 21.64 34.58
C PRO A 180 13.27 22.68 33.68
N ALA A 181 14.46 23.15 34.07
CA ALA A 181 15.19 24.19 33.34
C ALA A 181 15.26 23.89 31.83
N ASP A 182 15.05 24.92 30.99
CA ASP A 182 14.89 24.78 29.53
C ASP A 182 15.99 23.91 28.89
N ASN A 183 17.24 24.07 29.32
CA ASN A 183 18.38 23.28 28.81
C ASN A 183 18.27 21.77 29.09
N THR A 184 17.68 21.36 30.22
CA THR A 184 17.47 19.95 30.57
C THR A 184 16.27 19.38 29.83
N THR A 185 15.23 20.18 29.61
CA THR A 185 14.07 19.78 28.81
C THR A 185 14.47 19.58 27.35
N GLU A 186 15.21 20.52 26.77
CA GLU A 186 15.72 20.44 25.39
C GLU A 186 16.61 19.21 25.22
N LEU A 187 17.58 18.99 26.13
CA LEU A 187 18.47 17.84 26.07
C LEU A 187 17.72 16.50 26.13
N VAL A 188 16.71 16.38 26.99
CA VAL A 188 15.90 15.15 27.10
C VAL A 188 15.07 14.94 25.83
N PHE A 189 14.45 16.00 25.31
CA PHE A 189 13.67 15.93 24.08
C PHE A 189 14.53 15.56 22.87
N ASP A 190 15.73 16.11 22.77
CA ASP A 190 16.72 15.78 21.73
C ASP A 190 17.15 14.31 21.81
N ILE A 191 17.41 13.79 23.02
CA ILE A 191 17.75 12.37 23.21
C ILE A 191 16.59 11.46 22.77
N PHE A 192 15.37 11.76 23.20
CA PHE A 192 14.20 10.94 22.83
C PHE A 192 13.91 11.01 21.32
N SER A 193 13.98 12.19 20.72
CA SER A 193 13.76 12.37 19.28
C SER A 193 14.83 11.66 18.45
N ALA A 194 16.09 11.69 18.87
CA ALA A 194 17.17 10.94 18.25
C ALA A 194 16.94 9.43 18.31
N LEU A 195 16.57 8.90 19.47
CA LEU A 195 16.29 7.47 19.64
C LEU A 195 15.13 7.02 18.73
N LEU A 196 14.06 7.81 18.69
CA LEU A 196 12.88 7.52 17.88
C LEU A 196 13.19 7.63 16.38
N ALA A 197 13.97 8.62 15.96
CA ALA A 197 14.44 8.75 14.57
C ALA A 197 15.34 7.58 14.17
N THR A 198 16.27 7.15 15.02
CA THR A 198 17.12 5.99 14.75
C THR A 198 16.31 4.69 14.69
N MET A 199 15.30 4.55 15.53
CA MET A 199 14.36 3.42 15.48
C MET A 199 13.59 3.41 14.14
N HIS A 200 13.06 4.56 13.71
CA HIS A 200 12.39 4.69 12.41
C HIS A 200 13.34 4.37 11.26
N ASN A 201 14.56 4.92 11.26
CA ASN A 201 15.57 4.64 10.23
C ASN A 201 15.95 3.15 10.19
N SER A 202 16.06 2.50 11.35
CA SER A 202 16.29 1.06 11.42
C SER A 202 15.10 0.28 10.84
N LEU A 203 13.87 0.73 11.08
CA LEU A 203 12.68 0.12 10.48
C LEU A 203 12.68 0.32 8.96
N PHE A 204 12.95 1.52 8.47
CA PHE A 204 13.05 1.80 7.03
C PHE A 204 14.09 0.90 6.35
N ALA A 205 15.25 0.69 6.99
CA ALA A 205 16.27 -0.24 6.50
C ALA A 205 15.78 -1.70 6.42
N THR A 206 14.87 -2.15 7.30
CA THR A 206 14.29 -3.51 7.19
C THR A 206 13.37 -3.69 5.98
N PHE A 207 12.84 -2.59 5.44
CA PHE A 207 12.04 -2.55 4.22
C PHE A 207 12.87 -2.12 2.99
N ASP A 208 14.21 -2.25 3.06
CA ASP A 208 15.16 -1.90 1.98
C ASP A 208 15.18 -0.40 1.63
N VAL A 209 14.72 0.47 2.54
CA VAL A 209 14.76 1.93 2.39
C VAL A 209 16.02 2.46 3.10
N HIS A 210 17.16 2.41 2.41
CA HIS A 210 18.48 2.77 2.94
C HIS A 210 18.89 4.24 2.70
N LEU A 211 18.08 5.17 3.19
CA LEU A 211 18.28 6.62 3.00
C LEU A 211 19.64 7.14 3.45
N LYS A 212 20.13 6.63 4.58
CA LYS A 212 21.43 6.99 5.13
C LYS A 212 22.55 6.68 4.13
N GLN A 213 22.56 5.47 3.59
CA GLN A 213 23.58 5.02 2.64
C GLN A 213 23.47 5.80 1.31
N GLU A 214 22.25 5.97 0.79
CA GLU A 214 22.00 6.73 -0.43
C GLU A 214 22.48 8.19 -0.30
N SER A 215 22.20 8.83 0.83
CA SER A 215 22.60 10.22 1.05
C SER A 215 24.12 10.42 1.17
N ILE A 216 24.84 9.39 1.68
CA ILE A 216 26.30 9.36 1.74
C ILE A 216 26.89 9.17 0.34
N GLU A 217 26.32 8.26 -0.45
CA GLU A 217 26.75 7.97 -1.83
C GLU A 217 26.53 9.17 -2.77
N GLU A 218 25.40 9.87 -2.62
CA GLU A 218 25.10 11.09 -3.37
C GLU A 218 25.90 12.31 -2.88
N GLY A 219 26.63 12.20 -1.77
CA GLY A 219 27.39 13.30 -1.19
C GLY A 219 26.53 14.46 -0.69
N ARG A 220 25.23 14.25 -0.49
CA ARG A 220 24.23 15.28 -0.18
C ARG A 220 24.50 16.01 1.14
N TYR A 221 25.26 15.36 2.03
CA TYR A 221 25.57 15.85 3.39
C TYR A 221 27.06 16.08 3.66
N ARG A 222 27.88 16.26 2.61
CA ARG A 222 29.33 16.42 2.75
C ARG A 222 29.78 17.65 3.56
N ASP A 223 28.99 18.72 3.54
CA ASP A 223 29.34 20.02 4.13
C ASP A 223 28.42 20.43 5.29
N VAL A 224 27.53 19.55 5.76
CA VAL A 224 26.59 19.87 6.85
C VAL A 224 27.20 19.47 8.19
N THR A 225 27.50 20.47 9.03
CA THR A 225 27.85 20.22 10.44
C THR A 225 26.59 19.86 11.22
N PHE A 226 26.37 18.57 11.42
CA PHE A 226 25.33 18.09 12.33
C PHE A 226 25.74 18.36 13.77
N GLY A 227 24.81 18.87 14.58
CA GLY A 227 25.01 18.97 16.03
C GLY A 227 25.33 17.59 16.60
N THR A 228 26.51 17.46 17.22
CA THR A 228 26.98 16.22 17.86
C THR A 228 26.21 15.89 19.14
N LEU A 229 25.55 16.88 19.74
CA LEU A 229 24.57 16.64 20.80
C LEU A 229 23.22 16.29 20.18
N GLY A 230 22.74 15.07 20.41
CA GLY A 230 21.33 14.72 20.16
C GLY A 230 21.00 14.13 18.79
N GLY A 231 21.93 13.46 18.10
CA GLY A 231 21.56 12.62 16.94
C GLY A 231 20.97 13.38 15.73
N GLY A 232 21.33 14.64 15.54
CA GLY A 232 20.81 15.52 14.47
C GLY A 232 20.93 14.97 13.04
N PHE A 233 21.89 14.08 12.80
CA PHE A 233 22.02 13.38 11.52
C PHE A 233 20.89 12.35 11.30
N GLU A 234 20.58 11.55 12.33
CA GLU A 234 19.54 10.51 12.24
C GLU A 234 18.15 11.15 12.15
N THR A 235 17.92 12.25 12.87
CA THR A 235 16.66 13.01 12.77
C THR A 235 16.47 13.62 11.39
N THR A 236 17.53 14.19 10.79
CA THR A 236 17.49 14.74 9.42
C THR A 236 17.17 13.66 8.39
N ILE A 237 17.84 12.50 8.45
CA ILE A 237 17.56 11.38 7.54
C ILE A 237 16.13 10.88 7.71
N ASN A 238 15.65 10.80 8.94
CA ASN A 238 14.27 10.39 9.21
C ASN A 238 13.28 11.41 8.60
N MET A 239 13.50 12.71 8.76
CA MET A 239 12.66 13.75 8.14
C MET A 239 12.63 13.62 6.60
N ASP A 240 13.79 13.42 5.97
CA ASP A 240 13.88 13.15 4.53
C ASP A 240 13.07 11.91 4.10
N ALA A 241 13.03 10.87 4.94
CA ALA A 241 12.22 9.68 4.70
C ALA A 241 10.73 10.02 4.62
N TRP A 242 10.26 10.82 5.58
CA TRP A 242 8.86 11.26 5.64
C TRP A 242 8.50 12.18 4.48
N ASP A 243 9.42 13.02 4.04
CA ASP A 243 9.24 13.84 2.84
C ASP A 243 9.13 12.99 1.57
N ARG A 244 9.88 11.88 1.49
CA ARG A 244 9.68 10.91 0.40
C ARG A 244 8.28 10.31 0.44
N LEU A 245 7.78 9.87 1.61
CA LEU A 245 6.41 9.37 1.72
C LEU A 245 5.39 10.42 1.24
N ARG A 246 5.52 11.68 1.67
CA ARG A 246 4.67 12.80 1.24
C ARG A 246 4.75 13.00 -0.28
N LEU A 247 5.93 12.87 -0.89
CA LEU A 247 6.10 12.96 -2.34
C LEU A 247 5.42 11.79 -3.06
N VAL A 248 5.59 10.56 -2.57
CA VAL A 248 4.92 9.34 -3.07
C VAL A 248 3.41 9.49 -3.04
N PHE A 249 2.89 10.04 -1.95
CA PHE A 249 1.49 10.41 -1.83
C PHE A 249 1.02 11.34 -2.96
N VAL A 250 1.69 12.47 -3.14
CA VAL A 250 1.28 13.47 -4.14
C VAL A 250 1.35 12.89 -5.55
N TYR A 251 2.50 12.34 -5.96
CA TYR A 251 2.62 11.88 -7.34
C TYR A 251 1.77 10.63 -7.60
N GLY A 252 1.60 9.74 -6.63
CA GLY A 252 0.81 8.51 -6.78
C GLY A 252 -0.67 8.80 -7.03
N TYR A 253 -1.26 9.71 -6.25
CA TYR A 253 -2.67 10.10 -6.42
C TYR A 253 -2.91 10.95 -7.68
N VAL A 254 -2.01 11.90 -7.97
CA VAL A 254 -2.09 12.71 -9.21
C VAL A 254 -1.92 11.83 -10.44
N ALA A 255 -0.95 10.91 -10.44
CA ALA A 255 -0.73 9.97 -11.55
C ALA A 255 -1.93 9.02 -11.73
N SER A 256 -2.54 8.55 -10.64
CA SER A 256 -3.76 7.72 -10.71
C SER A 256 -4.93 8.47 -11.36
N GLY A 257 -5.18 9.71 -10.92
CA GLY A 257 -6.21 10.57 -11.51
C GLY A 257 -5.94 10.89 -12.98
N ALA A 258 -4.69 11.23 -13.33
CA ALA A 258 -4.27 11.49 -14.71
C ALA A 258 -4.39 10.24 -15.60
N CYS A 259 -4.07 9.06 -15.08
CA CYS A 259 -4.22 7.78 -15.78
C CYS A 259 -5.70 7.50 -16.08
N LEU A 260 -6.57 7.62 -15.08
CA LEU A 260 -8.01 7.42 -15.25
C LEU A 260 -8.59 8.44 -16.25
N ALA A 261 -8.25 9.72 -16.11
CA ALA A 261 -8.65 10.76 -17.07
C ALA A 261 -8.19 10.44 -18.50
N SER A 262 -6.94 10.01 -18.68
CA SER A 262 -6.40 9.66 -19.99
C SER A 262 -7.10 8.44 -20.60
N MET A 263 -7.34 7.38 -19.82
CA MET A 263 -8.08 6.20 -20.28
C MET A 263 -9.51 6.54 -20.69
N THR A 264 -10.16 7.45 -19.95
CA THR A 264 -11.52 7.90 -20.29
C THR A 264 -11.55 8.73 -21.58
N LEU A 265 -10.58 9.62 -21.77
CA LEU A 265 -10.47 10.42 -22.98
C LEU A 265 -10.19 9.55 -24.21
N LEU A 266 -9.32 8.55 -24.10
CA LEU A 266 -9.11 7.57 -25.15
C LEU A 266 -10.38 6.77 -25.47
N THR A 267 -11.17 6.42 -24.45
CA THR A 267 -12.47 5.75 -24.64
C THR A 267 -13.49 6.64 -25.36
N ILE A 268 -13.43 7.95 -25.13
CA ILE A 268 -14.26 8.94 -25.83
C ILE A 268 -13.82 9.10 -27.28
N VAL A 269 -12.51 9.28 -27.52
CA VAL A 269 -11.94 9.53 -28.87
C VAL A 269 -12.03 8.28 -29.76
N SER A 270 -11.81 7.09 -29.20
CA SER A 270 -11.91 5.82 -29.96
C SER A 270 -13.33 5.43 -30.32
N ARG A 271 -14.34 6.12 -29.78
CA ARG A 271 -15.74 5.78 -29.99
C ARG A 271 -16.24 6.32 -31.33
N MET A 272 -16.35 5.42 -32.30
CA MET A 272 -16.91 5.69 -33.63
C MET A 272 -18.45 5.60 -33.71
N THR A 273 -19.14 5.44 -32.56
CA THR A 273 -20.61 5.23 -32.51
C THR A 273 -21.33 6.45 -31.89
N PRO A 274 -22.55 6.78 -32.35
CA PRO A 274 -23.32 7.88 -31.79
C PRO A 274 -23.57 7.67 -30.29
N TRP A 275 -23.51 8.76 -29.52
CA TRP A 275 -23.55 8.70 -28.07
C TRP A 275 -24.93 8.27 -27.58
N THR A 276 -24.99 7.10 -26.95
CA THR A 276 -26.11 6.68 -26.10
C THR A 276 -25.94 7.29 -24.71
N PRO A 277 -27.04 7.56 -23.97
CA PRO A 277 -26.99 8.29 -22.70
C PRO A 277 -26.16 7.58 -21.62
N TRP A 278 -26.14 6.25 -21.60
CA TRP A 278 -25.43 5.47 -20.58
C TRP A 278 -23.89 5.64 -20.64
N PRO A 279 -23.25 5.51 -21.81
CA PRO A 279 -21.84 5.84 -21.97
C PRO A 279 -21.44 7.27 -21.61
N VAL A 280 -22.32 8.27 -21.82
CA VAL A 280 -22.08 9.65 -21.38
C VAL A 280 -21.95 9.67 -19.87
N VAL A 281 -22.95 9.13 -19.16
CA VAL A 281 -22.99 9.09 -17.70
C VAL A 281 -21.75 8.36 -17.16
N ARG A 282 -21.39 7.22 -17.73
CA ARG A 282 -20.20 6.46 -17.32
C ARG A 282 -18.90 7.27 -17.47
N ALA A 283 -18.72 7.93 -18.62
CA ALA A 283 -17.55 8.77 -18.85
C ALA A 283 -17.50 9.97 -17.89
N THR A 284 -18.64 10.60 -17.62
CA THR A 284 -18.75 11.69 -16.63
C THR A 284 -18.37 11.22 -15.23
N VAL A 285 -18.87 10.06 -14.79
CA VAL A 285 -18.51 9.49 -13.47
C VAL A 285 -17.01 9.21 -13.38
N TYR A 286 -16.40 8.65 -14.42
CA TYR A 286 -14.95 8.40 -14.42
C TYR A 286 -14.12 9.69 -14.38
N LEU A 287 -14.54 10.74 -15.07
CA LEU A 287 -13.88 12.05 -15.00
C LEU A 287 -14.03 12.69 -13.62
N LEU A 288 -15.18 12.55 -12.97
CA LEU A 288 -15.39 13.04 -11.60
C LEU A 288 -14.52 12.27 -10.59
N LEU A 289 -14.39 10.95 -10.74
CA LEU A 289 -13.50 10.13 -9.90
C LEU A 289 -12.02 10.48 -10.15
N ALA A 290 -11.62 10.72 -11.40
CA ALA A 290 -10.27 11.15 -11.74
C ALA A 290 -9.94 12.51 -11.11
N LEU A 291 -10.89 13.46 -11.16
CA LEU A 291 -10.76 14.74 -10.49
C LEU A 291 -10.70 14.59 -8.97
N GLY A 292 -11.52 13.70 -8.39
CA GLY A 292 -11.53 13.40 -6.96
C GLY A 292 -10.18 12.87 -6.45
N LEU A 293 -9.54 11.96 -7.20
CA LEU A 293 -8.21 11.46 -6.88
C LEU A 293 -7.14 12.56 -6.93
N ALA A 294 -7.20 13.43 -7.95
CA ALA A 294 -6.29 14.57 -8.06
C ALA A 294 -6.50 15.58 -6.92
N LEU A 295 -7.76 15.88 -6.59
CA LEU A 295 -8.12 16.84 -5.55
C LEU A 295 -7.79 16.35 -4.14
N LEU A 296 -7.66 15.04 -3.92
CA LEU A 296 -7.22 14.50 -2.63
C LEU A 296 -5.82 15.00 -2.24
N THR A 297 -4.98 15.30 -3.23
CA THR A 297 -3.65 15.90 -2.97
C THR A 297 -3.71 17.36 -2.52
N ALA A 298 -4.85 18.03 -2.67
CA ALA A 298 -5.06 19.39 -2.14
C ALA A 298 -5.11 19.42 -0.60
N VAL A 299 -5.28 18.27 0.07
CA VAL A 299 -5.12 18.14 1.53
C VAL A 299 -3.73 18.57 1.97
N ARG A 300 -2.72 18.54 1.07
CA ARG A 300 -1.35 19.02 1.32
C ARG A 300 -1.25 20.48 1.78
N VAL A 301 -2.29 21.31 1.58
CA VAL A 301 -2.30 22.69 2.09
C VAL A 301 -2.19 22.72 3.62
N ASP A 302 -2.62 21.64 4.28
CA ASP A 302 -2.50 21.45 5.72
C ASP A 302 -1.59 20.25 6.01
N GLU A 303 -0.42 20.52 6.61
CA GLU A 303 0.58 19.50 6.92
C GLU A 303 0.06 18.49 7.96
N ASP A 304 -0.68 18.97 8.97
CA ASP A 304 -1.19 18.13 10.04
C ASP A 304 -2.29 17.19 9.54
N ALA A 305 -3.18 17.70 8.67
CA ALA A 305 -4.21 16.89 8.04
C ALA A 305 -3.61 15.84 7.09
N THR A 306 -2.50 16.18 6.41
CA THR A 306 -1.79 15.27 5.52
C THR A 306 -1.15 14.14 6.29
N ASP A 307 -0.43 14.43 7.37
CA ASP A 307 0.19 13.41 8.20
C ASP A 307 -0.86 12.53 8.85
N GLY A 308 -1.95 13.11 9.39
CA GLY A 308 -3.08 12.34 9.91
C GLY A 308 -3.69 11.38 8.88
N PHE A 309 -3.72 11.75 7.60
CA PHE A 309 -4.16 10.87 6.52
C PHE A 309 -3.10 9.81 6.14
N LEU A 310 -1.81 10.16 6.14
CA LEU A 310 -0.70 9.24 5.85
C LEU A 310 -0.58 8.12 6.89
N PHE A 311 -0.79 8.44 8.17
CA PHE A 311 -0.80 7.46 9.25
C PHE A 311 -2.10 6.65 9.34
N SER A 312 -3.12 7.04 8.58
CA SER A 312 -4.42 6.40 8.59
C SER A 312 -4.43 5.10 7.76
N PRO A 313 -5.16 4.06 8.20
CA PRO A 313 -5.36 2.84 7.40
C PRO A 313 -6.08 3.08 6.06
N TRP A 314 -6.63 4.28 5.84
CA TRP A 314 -7.43 4.64 4.68
C TRP A 314 -6.63 5.02 3.43
N LEU A 315 -5.31 5.15 3.53
CA LEU A 315 -4.46 5.56 2.41
C LEU A 315 -4.53 4.61 1.20
N LEU A 316 -4.58 3.29 1.41
CA LEU A 316 -4.74 2.29 0.35
C LEU A 316 -6.21 2.03 -0.04
N PRO A 317 -7.15 1.85 0.91
CA PRO A 317 -8.56 1.62 0.59
C PRO A 317 -9.20 2.67 -0.31
N THR A 318 -8.85 3.95 -0.20
CA THR A 318 -9.41 5.03 -1.03
C THR A 318 -9.12 4.82 -2.53
N ILE A 319 -7.87 4.55 -2.91
CA ILE A 319 -7.51 4.26 -4.31
C ILE A 319 -8.21 2.99 -4.77
N CYS A 320 -8.18 1.94 -3.95
CA CYS A 320 -8.83 0.67 -4.26
C CYS A 320 -10.35 0.80 -4.47
N LEU A 321 -11.05 1.59 -3.65
CA LEU A 321 -12.48 1.84 -3.79
C LEU A 321 -12.80 2.59 -5.08
N VAL A 322 -12.01 3.60 -5.45
CA VAL A 322 -12.20 4.32 -6.72
C VAL A 322 -12.03 3.35 -7.91
N TRP A 323 -10.98 2.55 -7.92
CA TRP A 323 -10.74 1.57 -8.98
C TRP A 323 -11.77 0.44 -8.98
N LEU A 324 -12.28 0.03 -7.83
CA LEU A 324 -13.38 -0.92 -7.70
C LEU A 324 -14.66 -0.36 -8.33
N VAL A 325 -15.00 0.90 -8.07
CA VAL A 325 -16.14 1.57 -8.72
C VAL A 325 -15.96 1.63 -10.24
N VAL A 326 -14.74 1.94 -10.71
CA VAL A 326 -14.41 1.92 -12.15
C VAL A 326 -14.60 0.52 -12.76
N LEU A 327 -14.16 -0.54 -12.08
CA LEU A 327 -14.35 -1.92 -12.53
C LEU A 327 -15.83 -2.32 -12.58
N LEU A 328 -16.60 -2.00 -11.54
CA LEU A 328 -18.04 -2.28 -11.48
C LEU A 328 -18.80 -1.59 -12.63
N LEU A 329 -18.51 -0.31 -12.87
CA LEU A 329 -19.10 0.46 -13.97
C LEU A 329 -18.67 -0.07 -15.34
N THR A 330 -17.45 -0.57 -15.46
CA THR A 330 -16.94 -1.15 -16.72
C THR A 330 -17.62 -2.49 -17.03
N HIS A 331 -17.84 -3.32 -16.02
CA HIS A 331 -18.49 -4.62 -16.17
C HIS A 331 -20.03 -4.52 -16.24
N SER A 332 -20.62 -3.35 -15.92
CA SER A 332 -22.06 -3.08 -16.10
C SER A 332 -22.45 -2.93 -17.59
N HIS A 333 -22.31 -4.01 -18.35
CA HIS A 333 -22.84 -4.13 -19.70
C HIS A 333 -24.11 -4.99 -19.61
N SER A 334 -25.30 -4.40 -19.80
CA SER A 334 -26.35 -4.97 -20.67
C SER A 334 -27.71 -4.26 -20.65
N VAL A 335 -28.06 -3.41 -19.68
CA VAL A 335 -29.40 -2.78 -19.70
C VAL A 335 -29.31 -1.34 -19.19
N PRO A 336 -29.70 -0.31 -19.99
CA PRO A 336 -29.91 1.02 -19.42
C PRO A 336 -30.94 0.88 -18.28
N PRO A 337 -30.73 1.52 -17.12
CA PRO A 337 -31.71 1.45 -16.04
C PRO A 337 -33.08 1.85 -16.59
N LEU A 338 -34.13 1.14 -16.16
CA LEU A 338 -35.51 1.20 -16.70
C LEU A 338 -36.06 2.62 -16.87
N PHE A 339 -35.49 3.61 -16.18
CA PHE A 339 -35.78 5.04 -16.28
C PHE A 339 -35.48 5.67 -17.66
N PHE A 340 -34.60 5.10 -18.49
CA PHE A 340 -34.21 5.68 -19.80
C PHE A 340 -34.91 5.05 -21.01
N LYS A 341 -35.99 4.29 -20.82
CA LYS A 341 -36.74 3.73 -21.95
C LYS A 341 -37.36 4.87 -22.78
N ARG A 342 -36.74 5.21 -23.92
CA ARG A 342 -37.32 6.12 -24.92
C ARG A 342 -38.73 5.60 -25.25
N ARG A 343 -39.75 6.44 -25.04
CA ARG A 343 -41.10 6.16 -25.56
C ARG A 343 -40.99 6.00 -27.08
N PRO A 344 -41.56 4.94 -27.67
CA PRO A 344 -41.57 4.82 -29.12
C PRO A 344 -42.42 5.97 -29.68
N ILE A 345 -41.80 6.78 -30.53
CA ILE A 345 -42.50 7.78 -31.32
C ILE A 345 -43.46 7.01 -32.23
N LEU A 346 -44.76 7.24 -32.03
CA LEU A 346 -45.86 6.69 -32.82
C LEU A 346 -45.56 6.89 -34.32
N ALA A 347 -45.27 5.79 -35.01
CA ALA A 347 -45.26 5.77 -36.47
C ALA A 347 -46.70 5.95 -36.96
N ILE A 348 -47.03 7.16 -37.41
CA ILE A 348 -48.28 7.44 -38.14
C ILE A 348 -48.19 6.73 -39.49
N ARG A 349 -48.71 5.50 -39.54
CA ARG A 349 -48.95 4.76 -40.77
C ARG A 349 -50.17 5.38 -41.46
N ARG A 350 -49.96 6.32 -42.39
CA ARG A 350 -51.01 6.68 -43.38
C ARG A 350 -51.24 5.46 -44.28
N ARG A 351 -52.27 4.68 -43.99
CA ARG A 351 -52.92 3.79 -44.96
C ARG A 351 -53.71 4.70 -45.90
N LYS A 352 -53.34 4.74 -47.18
CA LYS A 352 -54.19 5.33 -48.22
C LYS A 352 -54.96 4.16 -48.81
N GLU A 353 -56.22 4.06 -48.39
CA GLU A 353 -57.27 3.25 -49.02
C GLU A 353 -58.03 4.16 -50.02
N CYS A 354 -58.74 3.56 -50.97
CA CYS A 354 -59.42 4.10 -52.17
C CYS A 354 -58.58 3.99 -53.45
N ASP A 355 -59.02 3.37 -54.54
CA ASP A 355 -60.28 2.67 -54.83
C ASP A 355 -60.07 1.81 -56.09
N ASP A 356 -60.84 0.73 -56.16
CA ASP A 356 -61.15 0.00 -57.39
C ASP A 356 -61.77 0.94 -58.44
N ALA A 357 -61.42 0.75 -59.72
CA ALA A 357 -62.36 0.93 -60.82
C ALA A 357 -61.85 0.19 -62.06
N ASP A 358 -62.61 -0.83 -62.43
CA ASP A 358 -62.65 -1.46 -63.74
C ASP A 358 -62.77 -0.45 -64.89
N PHE A 359 -62.00 -0.69 -65.96
CA PHE A 359 -62.30 -0.68 -67.41
C PHE A 359 -61.12 -0.20 -68.26
#